data_AF-Q86CU2-F1
#
_entry.id   AF-Q86CU2-F1
#
_cell.length_a   1.000
_cell.length_b   1.000
_cell.length_c   1.000
_cell.angle_alpha   90.00
_cell.angle_beta   90.00
_cell.angle_gamma   90.00
#
_symmetry.space_group_name_H-M   'P 1'
#
loop_
_entity.id
_entity.type
_entity.pdbx_description
1 polymer ?
#
loop_
_entity_poly.entity_id
_entity_poly.type
_entity_poly.pdbx_seq_one_letter_code
_entity_poly.pdbx_strand_id
1 'polypeptide(L)'
;IQHIPEHWLTQLEPPASMHYMLGVFYIFLFCASTVGNGMVIWIFSTSKALRTPSNMFVLNLAVFDFIMCLKAPIFIYNSFHRGFALGNTGCQIFAAIGSYSGIGAGMTNAAIGYDRFNVITKPMNRNMTFTKAIIMNVIIWLYCTPWVVLPLTQFWDRFVPEGYLTSCTFDYLTDNFDTRLFVGTIFFFSFVCPTLMIIYYYSQIVGHVFSHEKALREQAKKMNVESLRSNV
;
A
#
# COMPACT_ATOMS: atom_id res chain seq x y z
N ILE A 1 -16.33 -3.06 27.19
CA ILE A 1 -16.88 -4.35 26.70
C ILE A 1 -17.82 -4.15 25.52
N GLN A 2 -18.70 -3.14 25.52
CA GLN A 2 -19.69 -2.88 24.44
C GLN A 2 -19.16 -2.80 22.99
N HIS A 3 -17.87 -2.47 22.78
CA HIS A 3 -17.27 -2.35 21.44
C HIS A 3 -16.44 -3.57 21.01
N ILE A 4 -16.25 -4.56 21.89
CA ILE A 4 -15.49 -5.77 21.59
C ILE A 4 -16.46 -6.81 21.01
N PRO A 5 -16.20 -7.38 19.82
CA PRO A 5 -17.01 -8.47 19.28
C PRO A 5 -17.18 -9.62 20.27
N GLU A 6 -18.41 -10.10 20.44
CA GLU A 6 -18.73 -11.18 21.40
C GLU A 6 -17.92 -12.45 21.14
N HIS A 7 -17.60 -12.73 19.87
CA HIS A 7 -16.75 -13.84 19.47
C HIS A 7 -15.43 -13.86 20.24
N TRP A 8 -14.76 -12.72 20.42
CA TRP A 8 -13.48 -12.65 21.12
C TRP A 8 -13.60 -12.85 22.63
N LEU A 9 -14.78 -12.57 23.21
CA LEU A 9 -15.04 -12.79 24.64
C LEU A 9 -15.14 -14.28 25.00
N THR A 10 -15.36 -15.15 24.01
CA THR A 10 -15.41 -16.61 24.20
C THR A 10 -14.04 -17.29 24.12
N GLN A 11 -13.01 -16.56 23.68
CA GLN A 11 -11.67 -17.08 23.48
C GLN A 11 -10.83 -16.92 24.76
N LEU A 12 -9.82 -17.78 24.93
CA LEU A 12 -8.86 -17.62 26.03
C LEU A 12 -8.00 -16.37 25.83
N GLU A 13 -7.66 -15.72 26.93
CA GLU A 13 -6.73 -14.59 26.92
C GLU A 13 -5.35 -15.02 26.41
N PRO A 14 -4.77 -14.27 25.45
CA PRO A 14 -3.41 -14.56 25.00
C PRO A 14 -2.40 -14.38 26.13
N PRO A 15 -1.34 -15.20 26.18
CA PRO A 15 -0.32 -15.08 27.22
C PRO A 15 0.40 -13.72 27.11
N ALA A 16 0.73 -13.14 28.27
CA ALA A 16 1.37 -11.82 28.35
C ALA A 16 2.67 -11.72 27.52
N SER A 17 3.42 -12.82 27.40
CA SER A 17 4.64 -12.88 26.58
C SER A 17 4.39 -12.52 25.12
N MET A 18 3.26 -12.94 24.53
CA MET A 18 2.92 -12.65 23.14
C MET A 18 2.62 -11.16 22.94
N HIS A 19 1.93 -10.53 23.89
CA HIS A 19 1.68 -9.09 23.85
C HIS A 19 2.99 -8.30 23.89
N TYR A 20 3.92 -8.63 24.80
CA TYR A 20 5.21 -7.95 24.88
C TYR A 20 6.08 -8.20 23.65
N MET A 21 6.10 -9.43 23.13
CA MET A 21 6.81 -9.76 21.89
C MET A 21 6.31 -8.93 20.71
N LEU A 22 4.98 -8.84 20.53
CA LEU A 22 4.37 -8.01 19.49
C LEU A 22 4.66 -6.52 19.69
N GLY A 23 4.62 -6.03 20.94
CA GLY A 23 4.97 -4.64 21.27
C GLY A 23 6.41 -4.29 20.89
N VAL A 24 7.38 -5.13 21.26
CA VAL A 24 8.80 -4.94 20.91
C VAL A 24 9.00 -5.01 19.39
N PHE A 25 8.34 -5.95 18.72
CA PHE A 25 8.41 -6.05 17.25
C PHE A 25 7.87 -4.79 16.56
N TYR A 26 6.74 -4.25 17.02
CA TYR A 26 6.18 -3.01 16.47
C TYR A 26 7.04 -1.77 16.77
N ILE A 27 7.78 -1.74 17.89
CA ILE A 27 8.79 -0.69 18.13
C ILE A 27 9.87 -0.74 17.04
N PHE A 28 10.40 -1.92 16.74
CA PHE A 28 11.38 -2.09 15.67
C PHE A 28 10.83 -1.62 14.31
N LEU A 29 9.62 -2.06 13.95
CA LEU A 29 8.98 -1.64 12.70
C LEU A 29 8.74 -0.13 12.65
N PHE A 30 8.32 0.48 13.76
CA PHE A 30 8.11 1.91 13.87
C PHE A 30 9.41 2.70 13.64
N CYS A 31 10.51 2.29 14.27
CA CYS A 31 11.81 2.92 14.07
C CYS A 31 12.30 2.75 12.62
N ALA A 32 12.26 1.52 12.09
CA ALA A 32 12.70 1.22 10.73
C ALA A 32 11.88 2.00 9.69
N SER A 33 10.55 2.01 9.82
CA SER A 33 9.65 2.71 8.89
C SER A 33 9.83 4.23 8.96
N THR A 34 9.92 4.80 10.16
CA THR A 34 10.13 6.25 10.35
C THR A 34 11.45 6.71 9.71
N VAL A 35 12.54 5.97 9.95
CA VAL A 35 13.85 6.32 9.40
C VAL A 35 13.88 6.12 7.89
N GLY A 36 13.42 4.96 7.39
CA GLY A 36 13.46 4.63 5.98
C GLY A 36 12.60 5.57 5.13
N ASN A 37 11.31 5.67 5.47
CA ASN A 37 10.38 6.52 4.72
C ASN A 37 10.66 8.01 4.92
N GLY A 38 11.11 8.41 6.12
CA GLY A 38 11.57 9.78 6.37
C GLY A 38 12.75 10.17 5.50
N MET A 39 13.73 9.27 5.32
CA MET A 39 14.87 9.49 4.43
C MET A 39 14.43 9.62 2.97
N VAL A 40 13.53 8.76 2.49
CA VAL A 40 12.98 8.84 1.12
C VAL A 40 12.29 10.19 0.91
N ILE A 41 11.40 10.59 1.82
CA ILE A 41 10.71 11.88 1.75
C ILE A 41 11.73 13.02 1.70
N TRP A 42 12.75 12.99 2.56
CA TRP A 42 13.78 14.02 2.62
C TRP A 42 14.62 14.12 1.34
N ILE A 43 15.15 13.00 0.84
CA ILE A 43 16.00 12.96 -0.36
C ILE A 43 15.23 13.46 -1.60
N PHE A 44 14.02 12.96 -1.80
CA PHE A 44 13.19 13.31 -2.97
C PHE A 44 12.66 14.74 -2.88
N SER A 45 12.44 15.25 -1.66
CA SER A 45 12.02 16.63 -1.46
C SER A 45 13.17 17.63 -1.57
N THR A 46 14.43 17.25 -1.31
CA THR A 46 15.56 18.20 -1.33
C THR A 46 16.35 18.17 -2.64
N SER A 47 16.46 17.01 -3.29
CA SER A 47 17.23 16.87 -4.53
C SER A 47 16.43 17.26 -5.76
N LYS A 48 16.81 18.38 -6.40
CA LYS A 48 16.18 18.84 -7.67
C LYS A 48 16.27 17.79 -8.78
N ALA A 49 17.37 17.03 -8.83
CA ALA A 49 17.60 16.00 -9.84
C ALA A 49 16.60 14.83 -9.73
N LEU A 50 16.06 14.58 -8.55
CA LEU A 50 15.12 13.49 -8.29
C LEU A 50 13.65 13.92 -8.35
N ARG A 51 13.36 15.23 -8.47
CA ARG A 51 11.99 15.72 -8.64
C ARG A 51 11.54 15.52 -10.08
N THR A 52 11.07 14.33 -10.40
CA THR A 52 10.50 13.97 -11.69
C THR A 52 9.04 13.51 -11.52
N PRO A 53 8.21 13.57 -12.57
CA PRO A 53 6.82 13.11 -12.50
C PRO A 53 6.66 11.68 -11.99
N SER A 54 7.52 10.76 -12.44
CA SER A 54 7.52 9.35 -11.98
C SER A 54 7.84 9.23 -10.49
N ASN A 55 8.78 10.05 -10.01
CA ASN A 55 9.23 10.02 -8.61
C ASN A 55 8.20 10.62 -7.64
N MET A 56 7.17 11.33 -8.14
CA MET A 56 6.04 11.77 -7.32
C MET A 56 5.24 10.60 -6.74
N PHE A 57 5.17 9.46 -7.44
CA PHE A 57 4.49 8.27 -6.92
C PHE A 57 5.30 7.59 -5.82
N VAL A 58 6.62 7.55 -5.95
CA VAL A 58 7.53 7.03 -4.91
C VAL A 58 7.43 7.88 -3.64
N LEU A 59 7.41 9.20 -3.80
CA LEU A 59 7.19 10.13 -2.68
C LEU A 59 5.81 9.91 -2.04
N ASN A 60 4.75 9.73 -2.85
CA ASN A 60 3.40 9.47 -2.35
C ASN A 60 3.32 8.15 -1.57
N LEU A 61 4.01 7.10 -2.04
CA LEU A 61 4.10 5.82 -1.35
C LEU A 61 4.77 5.99 0.03
N ALA A 62 5.92 6.68 0.07
CA ALA A 62 6.61 6.95 1.33
C ALA A 62 5.75 7.77 2.31
N VAL A 63 4.91 8.68 1.82
CA VAL A 63 3.93 9.40 2.66
C VAL A 63 2.89 8.45 3.25
N PHE A 64 2.33 7.53 2.46
CA PHE A 64 1.40 6.53 2.99
C PHE A 64 2.06 5.60 4.02
N ASP A 65 3.29 5.15 3.78
CA ASP A 65 4.02 4.32 4.74
C ASP A 65 4.37 5.08 6.03
N PHE A 66 4.66 6.38 5.92
CA PHE A 66 4.84 7.24 7.08
C PHE A 66 3.54 7.40 7.89
N ILE A 67 2.41 7.60 7.21
CA ILE A 67 1.08 7.62 7.85
C ILE A 67 0.78 6.28 8.53
N MET A 68 1.10 5.16 7.88
CA MET A 68 0.96 3.82 8.47
C MET A 68 1.80 3.67 9.76
N CYS A 69 2.94 4.33 9.83
CA CYS A 69 3.79 4.34 11.02
C CYS A 69 3.09 5.04 12.22
N LEU A 70 2.27 6.06 11.97
CA LEU A 70 1.60 6.85 13.02
C LEU A 70 0.62 6.06 13.88
N LYS A 71 0.11 4.91 13.41
CA LYS A 71 -0.75 4.04 14.23
C LYS A 71 0.04 3.08 15.13
N ALA A 72 1.35 2.89 14.90
CA ALA A 72 2.15 1.94 15.68
C ALA A 72 2.21 2.29 17.19
N PRO A 73 2.30 3.56 17.63
CA PRO A 73 2.24 3.90 19.05
C PRO A 73 0.98 3.39 19.77
N ILE A 74 -0.18 3.42 19.10
CA ILE A 74 -1.45 2.90 19.65
C ILE A 74 -1.33 1.40 19.90
N PHE A 75 -0.83 0.64 18.91
CA PHE A 75 -0.61 -0.80 19.04
C PHE A 75 0.39 -1.13 20.14
N ILE A 76 1.52 -0.42 20.17
CA ILE A 76 2.58 -0.61 21.17
C ILE A 76 2.02 -0.39 22.57
N TYR A 77 1.29 0.72 22.78
CA TYR A 77 0.67 1.03 24.06
C TYR A 77 -0.32 -0.05 24.50
N ASN A 78 -1.23 -0.46 23.61
CA ASN A 78 -2.20 -1.52 23.90
C ASN A 78 -1.52 -2.87 24.19
N SER A 79 -0.43 -3.19 23.48
CA SER A 79 0.37 -4.40 23.73
C SER A 79 1.00 -4.41 25.11
N PHE A 80 1.65 -3.32 25.55
CA PHE A 80 2.24 -3.27 26.90
C PHE A 80 1.19 -3.29 28.03
N HIS A 81 -0.02 -2.84 27.74
CA HIS A 81 -1.17 -2.92 28.65
C HIS A 81 -1.99 -4.21 28.49
N ARG A 82 -1.57 -5.13 27.61
CA ARG A 82 -2.18 -6.44 27.37
C ARG A 82 -3.66 -6.37 26.99
N GLY A 83 -4.06 -5.38 26.20
CA GLY A 83 -5.43 -5.30 25.68
C GLY A 83 -5.87 -3.92 25.23
N PHE A 84 -7.18 -3.70 25.25
CA PHE A 84 -7.88 -2.54 24.68
C PHE A 84 -7.73 -1.24 25.49
N ALA A 85 -6.49 -0.84 25.80
CA ALA A 85 -6.19 0.20 26.77
C ALA A 85 -6.55 1.63 26.31
N LEU A 86 -6.38 1.93 25.02
CA LEU A 86 -6.80 3.23 24.44
C LEU A 86 -8.29 3.29 24.08
N GLY A 87 -9.04 2.23 24.38
CA GLY A 87 -10.48 2.18 24.18
C GLY A 87 -10.92 2.35 22.71
N ASN A 88 -12.21 2.67 22.53
CA ASN A 88 -12.80 2.79 21.20
C ASN A 88 -12.18 3.93 20.38
N THR A 89 -11.85 5.07 20.99
CA THR A 89 -11.25 6.19 20.26
C THR A 89 -9.90 5.80 19.63
N GLY A 90 -9.01 5.16 20.40
CA GLY A 90 -7.74 4.66 19.84
C GLY A 90 -7.95 3.61 18.75
N CYS A 91 -8.98 2.77 18.91
CA CYS A 91 -9.36 1.77 17.93
C CYS A 91 -9.78 2.37 16.58
N GLN A 92 -10.69 3.34 16.60
CA GLN A 92 -11.17 4.03 15.40
C GLN A 92 -10.01 4.74 14.69
N ILE A 93 -9.13 5.42 15.44
CA ILE A 93 -7.94 6.08 14.88
C ILE A 93 -6.98 5.06 14.25
N PHE A 94 -6.69 3.96 14.95
CA PHE A 94 -5.78 2.92 14.45
C PHE A 94 -6.27 2.31 13.14
N ALA A 95 -7.56 1.94 13.09
CA ALA A 95 -8.17 1.34 11.93
C ALA A 95 -8.28 2.35 10.77
N ALA A 96 -8.68 3.59 11.05
CA ALA A 96 -8.78 4.64 10.04
C ALA A 96 -7.42 4.93 9.37
N ILE A 97 -6.38 5.14 10.17
CA ILE A 97 -5.01 5.35 9.65
C ILE A 97 -4.57 4.13 8.82
N GLY A 98 -4.77 2.92 9.37
CA GLY A 98 -4.33 1.68 8.71
C GLY A 98 -5.02 1.42 7.38
N SER A 99 -6.34 1.61 7.33
CA SER A 99 -7.14 1.45 6.11
C SER A 99 -6.75 2.51 5.07
N TYR A 100 -6.61 3.77 5.48
CA TYR A 100 -6.25 4.84 4.56
C TYR A 100 -4.86 4.62 3.94
N SER A 101 -3.86 4.32 4.77
CA SER A 101 -2.49 4.12 4.30
C SER A 101 -2.32 2.83 3.49
N GLY A 102 -2.96 1.73 3.91
CA GLY A 102 -2.82 0.44 3.23
C GLY A 102 -3.40 0.46 1.82
N ILE A 103 -4.63 0.96 1.68
CA ILE A 103 -5.31 1.08 0.38
C ILE A 103 -4.55 2.09 -0.50
N GLY A 104 -4.13 3.22 0.07
CA GLY A 104 -3.37 4.24 -0.62
C GLY A 104 -2.03 3.73 -1.16
N ALA A 105 -1.29 2.97 -0.36
CA ALA A 105 -0.04 2.35 -0.77
C ALA A 105 -0.25 1.32 -1.90
N GLY A 106 -1.29 0.47 -1.81
CA GLY A 106 -1.64 -0.50 -2.85
C GLY A 106 -1.96 0.16 -4.20
N MET A 107 -2.81 1.19 -4.19
CA MET A 107 -3.13 1.97 -5.39
C MET A 107 -1.93 2.76 -5.92
N THR A 108 -1.07 3.26 -5.06
CA THR A 108 0.17 3.93 -5.47
C THR A 108 1.13 2.96 -6.15
N ASN A 109 1.26 1.72 -5.67
CA ASN A 109 2.02 0.67 -6.34
C ASN A 109 1.47 0.35 -7.73
N ALA A 110 0.14 0.31 -7.90
CA ALA A 110 -0.48 0.16 -9.22
C ALA A 110 -0.15 1.35 -10.16
N ALA A 111 -0.15 2.59 -9.64
CA ALA A 111 0.24 3.78 -10.40
C ALA A 111 1.73 3.77 -10.80
N ILE A 112 2.62 3.30 -9.92
CA ILE A 112 4.04 3.08 -10.24
C ILE A 112 4.17 2.05 -11.36
N GLY A 113 3.45 0.93 -11.28
CA GLY A 113 3.41 -0.08 -12.33
C GLY A 113 2.96 0.48 -13.68
N TYR A 114 1.91 1.30 -13.68
CA TYR A 114 1.42 1.99 -14.88
C TYR A 114 2.45 2.95 -15.49
N ASP A 115 3.12 3.77 -14.66
CA ASP A 115 4.16 4.69 -15.11
C ASP A 115 5.32 3.93 -15.76
N ARG A 116 5.82 2.88 -15.09
CA ARG A 116 6.90 2.03 -15.62
C ARG A 116 6.50 1.34 -16.91
N PHE A 117 5.27 0.85 -17.00
CA PHE A 117 4.74 0.25 -18.22
C PHE A 117 4.76 1.25 -19.38
N ASN A 118 4.26 2.47 -19.18
CA ASN A 118 4.24 3.48 -20.24
C ASN A 118 5.66 3.88 -20.69
N VAL A 119 6.57 4.12 -19.74
CA VAL A 119 7.94 4.56 -20.05
C VAL A 119 8.72 3.46 -20.78
N ILE A 120 8.59 2.21 -20.37
CA ILE A 120 9.38 1.09 -20.93
C ILE A 120 8.80 0.59 -22.25
N THR A 121 7.49 0.37 -22.31
CA THR A 121 6.86 -0.32 -23.45
C THR A 121 6.36 0.63 -24.53
N LYS A 122 6.19 1.92 -24.22
CA LYS A 122 5.63 2.91 -25.15
C LYS A 122 6.47 4.19 -25.18
N PRO A 123 7.75 4.12 -25.59
CA PRO A 123 8.67 5.27 -25.58
C PRO A 123 8.22 6.43 -26.48
N MET A 124 7.34 6.18 -27.45
CA MET A 124 6.80 7.18 -28.37
C MET A 124 5.52 7.86 -27.87
N ASN A 125 4.90 7.33 -26.80
CA ASN A 125 3.75 7.97 -26.17
C ASN A 125 4.19 9.10 -25.25
N ARG A 126 3.29 10.07 -25.05
CA ARG A 126 3.57 11.23 -24.20
C ARG A 126 3.87 10.79 -22.77
N ASN A 127 5.12 11.03 -22.36
CA ASN A 127 5.65 10.78 -21.02
C ASN A 127 4.77 11.36 -19.91
N MET A 128 4.90 10.77 -18.71
CA MET A 128 4.24 11.26 -17.51
C MET A 128 4.59 12.73 -17.27
N THR A 129 3.57 13.57 -17.07
CA THR A 129 3.75 14.98 -16.73
C THR A 129 3.44 15.19 -15.25
N PHE A 130 3.97 16.26 -14.65
CA PHE A 130 3.66 16.59 -13.26
C PHE A 130 2.16 16.73 -13.00
N THR A 131 1.43 17.37 -13.92
CA THR A 131 -0.02 17.51 -13.82
C THR A 131 -0.73 16.16 -13.77
N LYS A 132 -0.35 15.22 -14.64
CA LYS A 132 -0.93 13.86 -14.63
C LYS A 132 -0.60 13.12 -13.33
N ALA A 133 0.65 13.18 -12.88
CA ALA A 133 1.07 12.52 -11.64
C ALA A 133 0.33 13.09 -10.42
N ILE A 134 0.16 14.41 -10.32
CA ILE A 134 -0.60 15.06 -9.26
C ILE A 134 -2.08 14.65 -9.31
N ILE A 135 -2.71 14.67 -10.48
CA ILE A 135 -4.11 14.24 -10.64
C ILE A 135 -4.28 12.77 -10.22
N MET A 136 -3.37 11.89 -10.65
CA MET A 136 -3.40 10.48 -10.26
C MET A 136 -3.26 10.31 -8.75
N ASN A 137 -2.34 11.04 -8.11
CA ASN A 137 -2.22 11.03 -6.64
C ASN A 137 -3.53 11.50 -6.00
N VAL A 138 -4.09 12.64 -6.40
CA VAL A 138 -5.37 13.13 -5.85
C VAL A 138 -6.48 12.08 -5.99
N ILE A 139 -6.57 11.40 -7.14
CA ILE A 139 -7.52 10.31 -7.34
C ILE A 139 -7.27 9.16 -6.36
N ILE A 140 -6.02 8.77 -6.11
CA ILE A 140 -5.67 7.73 -5.12
C ILE A 140 -6.13 8.13 -3.71
N TRP A 141 -5.85 9.37 -3.29
CA TRP A 141 -6.29 9.88 -1.99
C TRP A 141 -7.82 9.85 -1.90
N LEU A 142 -8.53 10.38 -2.91
CA LEU A 142 -9.99 10.36 -2.97
C LEU A 142 -10.55 8.92 -2.97
N TYR A 143 -9.89 7.99 -3.66
CA TYR A 143 -10.28 6.59 -3.72
C TYR A 143 -10.22 5.89 -2.35
N CYS A 144 -9.29 6.29 -1.47
CA CYS A 144 -9.19 5.75 -0.12
C CYS A 144 -10.30 6.27 0.81
N THR A 145 -10.83 7.47 0.54
CA THR A 145 -11.75 8.15 1.48
C THR A 145 -13.03 7.36 1.81
N PRO A 146 -13.75 6.71 0.88
CA PRO A 146 -15.01 6.04 1.22
C PRO A 146 -14.76 4.85 2.15
N TRP A 147 -13.68 4.09 1.92
CA TRP A 147 -13.33 2.91 2.72
C TRP A 147 -12.97 3.24 4.17
N VAL A 148 -12.68 4.50 4.46
CA VAL A 148 -12.38 4.98 5.82
C VAL A 148 -13.55 5.73 6.41
N VAL A 149 -14.18 6.62 5.64
CA VAL A 149 -15.29 7.44 6.13
C VAL A 149 -16.51 6.57 6.41
N LEU A 150 -16.84 5.61 5.56
CA LEU A 150 -18.07 4.81 5.72
C LEU A 150 -18.07 3.97 7.01
N PRO A 151 -16.98 3.24 7.36
CA PRO A 151 -16.95 2.52 8.64
C PRO A 151 -16.77 3.45 9.84
N LEU A 152 -16.07 4.59 9.67
CA LEU A 152 -15.84 5.55 10.75
C LEU A 152 -17.14 6.27 11.17
N THR A 153 -17.99 6.63 10.21
CA THR A 153 -19.32 7.21 10.46
C THR A 153 -20.39 6.16 10.75
N GLN A 154 -20.02 4.87 10.67
CA GLN A 154 -20.93 3.72 10.80
C GLN A 154 -22.10 3.74 9.79
N PHE A 155 -21.92 4.43 8.65
CA PHE A 155 -22.91 4.44 7.58
C PHE A 155 -22.92 3.09 6.83
N TRP A 156 -21.74 2.49 6.66
CA TRP A 156 -21.59 1.16 6.11
C TRP A 156 -20.41 0.46 6.78
N ASP A 157 -20.73 -0.61 7.52
CA ASP A 157 -19.81 -1.34 8.40
C ASP A 157 -19.25 -0.48 9.56
N ARG A 158 -18.31 -1.00 10.36
CA ARG A 158 -17.74 -0.30 11.54
C ARG A 158 -16.35 -0.80 11.87
N PHE A 159 -15.51 0.02 12.51
CA PHE A 159 -14.23 -0.46 13.05
C PHE A 159 -14.40 -1.13 14.42
N VAL A 160 -13.83 -2.32 14.57
CA VAL A 160 -13.86 -3.17 15.77
C VAL A 160 -12.45 -3.67 16.13
N PRO A 161 -12.19 -3.99 17.41
CA PRO A 161 -10.93 -4.59 17.83
C PRO A 161 -10.77 -6.04 17.34
N GLU A 162 -9.51 -6.38 17.06
CA GLU A 162 -9.05 -7.73 16.72
C GLU A 162 -8.93 -8.61 17.97
N GLY A 163 -8.73 -9.92 17.80
CA GLY A 163 -8.71 -10.88 18.92
C GLY A 163 -7.67 -10.62 20.02
N TYR A 164 -6.50 -10.05 19.68
CA TYR A 164 -5.51 -9.64 20.69
C TYR A 164 -5.87 -8.33 21.41
N LEU A 165 -6.93 -7.65 20.96
CA LEU A 165 -7.40 -6.35 21.45
C LEU A 165 -6.36 -5.22 21.38
N THR A 166 -5.24 -5.44 20.69
CA THR A 166 -4.16 -4.45 20.51
C THR A 166 -4.30 -3.64 19.22
N SER A 167 -4.97 -4.20 18.22
CA SER A 167 -5.26 -3.61 16.92
C SER A 167 -6.76 -3.57 16.64
N CYS A 168 -7.13 -2.79 15.63
CA CYS A 168 -8.50 -2.67 15.14
C CYS A 168 -8.56 -2.67 13.61
N THR A 169 -9.68 -3.15 13.09
CA THR A 169 -9.98 -3.25 11.66
C THR A 169 -11.49 -3.12 11.42
N PHE A 170 -11.95 -3.20 10.17
CA PHE A 170 -13.37 -3.27 9.82
C PHE A 170 -14.03 -4.54 10.35
N ASP A 171 -15.35 -4.54 10.55
CA ASP A 171 -16.05 -5.69 11.08
C ASP A 171 -16.12 -6.77 10.00
N TYR A 172 -15.63 -7.96 10.32
CA TYR A 172 -15.69 -9.14 9.46
C TYR A 172 -16.31 -10.34 10.17
N LEU A 173 -16.78 -10.14 11.41
CA LEU A 173 -17.32 -11.20 12.27
C LEU A 173 -18.83 -11.14 12.33
N THR A 174 -19.42 -9.94 12.25
CA THR A 174 -20.88 -9.80 12.30
C THR A 174 -21.52 -10.48 11.11
N ASP A 175 -22.37 -11.48 11.38
CA ASP A 175 -22.96 -12.31 10.33
C ASP A 175 -24.24 -11.70 9.75
N ASN A 176 -24.10 -10.60 9.01
CA ASN A 176 -25.20 -9.96 8.30
C ASN A 176 -24.84 -9.70 6.83
N PHE A 177 -25.86 -9.39 6.02
CA PHE A 177 -25.68 -9.14 4.59
C PHE A 177 -24.77 -7.93 4.32
N ASP A 178 -24.95 -6.83 5.05
CA ASP A 178 -24.24 -5.57 4.81
C ASP A 178 -22.73 -5.67 5.08
N THR A 179 -22.34 -6.34 6.16
CA THR A 179 -20.95 -6.64 6.53
C THR A 179 -20.32 -7.60 5.52
N ARG A 180 -21.01 -8.69 5.15
CA ARG A 180 -20.50 -9.61 4.10
C ARG A 180 -20.30 -8.89 2.76
N LEU A 181 -21.24 -8.02 2.38
CA LEU A 181 -21.14 -7.22 1.16
C LEU A 181 -20.00 -6.20 1.27
N PHE A 182 -19.85 -5.51 2.40
CA PHE A 182 -18.75 -4.58 2.64
C PHE A 182 -17.40 -5.28 2.50
N VAL A 183 -17.20 -6.40 3.21
CA VAL A 183 -15.96 -7.19 3.19
C VAL A 183 -15.63 -7.69 1.77
N GLY A 184 -16.62 -8.21 1.04
CA GLY A 184 -16.44 -8.63 -0.35
C GLY A 184 -16.06 -7.46 -1.27
N THR A 185 -16.70 -6.31 -1.07
CA THR A 185 -16.49 -5.10 -1.88
C THR A 185 -15.11 -4.50 -1.59
N ILE A 186 -14.74 -4.28 -0.33
CA ILE A 186 -13.43 -3.73 0.04
C ILE A 186 -12.30 -4.68 -0.40
N PHE A 187 -12.48 -6.00 -0.28
CA PHE A 187 -11.51 -6.99 -0.77
C PHE A 187 -11.30 -6.87 -2.28
N PHE A 188 -12.39 -6.81 -3.06
CA PHE A 188 -12.30 -6.70 -4.51
C PHE A 188 -11.61 -5.39 -4.93
N PHE A 189 -12.09 -4.26 -4.42
CA PHE A 189 -11.62 -2.94 -4.85
C PHE A 189 -10.25 -2.59 -4.27
N SER A 190 -9.98 -2.90 -3.00
CA SER A 190 -8.73 -2.51 -2.35
C SER A 190 -7.59 -3.50 -2.53
N PHE A 191 -7.87 -4.77 -2.86
CA PHE A 191 -6.84 -5.80 -3.02
C PHE A 191 -6.83 -6.43 -4.41
N VAL A 192 -7.95 -6.93 -4.91
CA VAL A 192 -7.99 -7.65 -6.20
C VAL A 192 -7.71 -6.70 -7.38
N CYS A 193 -8.44 -5.58 -7.49
CA CYS A 193 -8.25 -4.63 -8.58
C CYS A 193 -6.81 -4.09 -8.69
N PRO A 194 -6.16 -3.59 -7.61
CA PRO A 194 -4.81 -3.06 -7.70
C PRO A 194 -3.80 -4.16 -8.03
N THR A 195 -3.97 -5.35 -7.46
CA THR A 195 -3.11 -6.51 -7.74
C THR A 195 -3.19 -6.94 -9.19
N LEU A 196 -4.39 -7.03 -9.77
CA LEU A 196 -4.57 -7.36 -11.18
C LEU A 196 -3.96 -6.31 -12.10
N MET A 197 -4.09 -5.02 -11.75
CA MET A 197 -3.43 -3.94 -12.50
C MET A 197 -1.91 -4.09 -12.49
N ILE A 198 -1.32 -4.33 -11.30
CA ILE A 198 0.13 -4.55 -11.15
C ILE A 198 0.57 -5.76 -11.98
N ILE A 199 -0.10 -6.91 -11.84
CA ILE A 199 0.22 -8.13 -12.60
C ILE A 199 0.17 -7.85 -14.11
N TYR A 200 -0.88 -7.17 -14.58
CA TYR A 200 -1.02 -6.83 -15.98
C TYR A 200 0.14 -5.95 -16.48
N TYR A 201 0.44 -4.84 -15.80
CA TYR A 201 1.50 -3.93 -16.22
C TYR A 201 2.88 -4.59 -16.23
N TYR A 202 3.22 -5.34 -15.18
CA TYR A 202 4.51 -6.03 -15.11
C TYR A 202 4.62 -7.17 -16.12
N SER A 203 3.53 -7.90 -16.41
CA SER A 203 3.54 -8.93 -17.46
C SER A 203 3.85 -8.32 -18.83
N GLN A 204 3.28 -7.15 -19.15
CA GLN A 204 3.56 -6.45 -20.40
C GLN A 204 4.99 -5.91 -20.46
N ILE A 205 5.53 -5.38 -19.34
CA ILE A 205 6.93 -4.95 -19.25
C ILE A 205 7.87 -6.11 -19.57
N VAL A 206 7.68 -7.25 -18.90
CA VAL A 206 8.51 -8.44 -19.10
C VAL A 206 8.44 -8.92 -20.55
N GLY A 207 7.24 -8.99 -21.13
CA GLY A 207 7.06 -9.33 -22.54
C GLY A 207 7.80 -8.40 -23.50
N HIS A 208 7.76 -7.08 -23.25
CA HIS A 208 8.47 -6.09 -24.05
C HIS A 208 9.99 -6.18 -23.90
N VAL A 209 10.50 -6.45 -22.69
CA VAL A 209 11.95 -6.62 -22.47
C VAL A 209 12.47 -7.81 -23.27
N PHE A 210 11.78 -8.95 -23.25
CA PHE A 210 12.19 -10.12 -24.02
C PHE A 210 12.13 -9.89 -25.54
N SER A 211 11.10 -9.19 -26.03
CA SER A 211 11.01 -8.87 -27.47
C SER A 211 12.09 -7.90 -27.92
N HIS A 212 12.41 -6.89 -27.10
CA HIS A 212 13.46 -5.92 -27.36
C HIS A 212 14.85 -6.58 -27.35
N GLU A 213 15.12 -7.47 -26.39
CA GLU A 213 16.37 -8.24 -26.35
C GLU A 213 16.54 -9.09 -27.61
N LYS A 214 15.48 -9.78 -28.04
CA LYS A 214 15.50 -10.56 -29.28
C LYS A 214 15.82 -9.68 -30.50
N ALA A 215 15.19 -8.51 -30.61
CA ALA A 215 15.43 -7.56 -31.69
C ALA A 215 16.88 -7.04 -31.72
N LEU A 216 17.45 -6.70 -30.55
CA LEU A 216 18.85 -6.27 -30.43
C LEU A 216 19.82 -7.39 -30.83
N ARG A 217 19.57 -8.62 -30.40
CA ARG A 217 20.37 -9.79 -30.80
C ARG A 217 20.32 -10.02 -32.32
N GLU A 218 19.17 -9.83 -32.95
CA GLU A 218 19.02 -9.94 -34.41
C GLU A 218 19.73 -8.81 -35.16
N GLN A 219 19.68 -7.58 -34.65
CA GLN A 219 20.40 -6.43 -35.22
C GLN A 219 21.92 -6.61 -35.13
N ALA A 220 22.43 -7.07 -33.99
CA ALA A 220 23.86 -7.37 -33.83
C ALA A 220 24.35 -8.43 -34.82
N LYS A 221 23.54 -9.46 -35.08
CA LYS A 221 23.85 -10.48 -36.11
C LYS A 221 23.93 -9.86 -37.51
N LYS A 222 22.99 -8.98 -37.88
CA LYS A 222 22.99 -8.30 -39.18
C LYS A 222 24.21 -7.39 -39.36
N MET A 223 24.54 -6.58 -38.37
CA MET A 223 25.71 -5.69 -38.42
C MET A 223 27.03 -6.46 -38.54
N ASN A 224 27.17 -7.58 -37.82
CA ASN A 224 28.38 -8.41 -37.92
C ASN A 224 28.56 -8.99 -39.35
N VAL A 225 27.46 -9.43 -39.97
CA VAL A 225 27.47 -9.92 -41.36
C VAL A 225 27.84 -8.82 -42.37
N GLU A 226 27.32 -7.61 -42.20
CA GLU A 226 27.67 -6.48 -43.07
C GLU A 226 29.15 -6.08 -42.94
N SER A 227 29.68 -6.06 -41.71
CA SER A 227 31.09 -5.72 -41.47
C SER A 227 32.07 -6.71 -42.13
N LEU A 228 31.70 -7.99 -42.20
CA LEU A 228 32.48 -9.02 -42.89
C LEU A 228 32.45 -8.82 -44.41
N ARG A 229 31.33 -8.35 -44.97
CA ARG A 229 31.20 -8.08 -46.41
C ARG A 229 31.94 -6.82 -46.84
N SER A 230 32.08 -5.82 -45.98
CA SER A 230 32.79 -4.57 -46.30
C SER A 230 34.31 -4.68 -46.22
N ASN A 231 34.85 -5.74 -45.61
CA ASN A 231 36.29 -5.99 -45.46
C ASN A 231 36.88 -6.90 -46.55
N VAL A 232 36.06 -7.28 -47.55
CA VAL A 232 36.46 -8.05 -48.75
C VAL A 232 36.36 -7.13 -49.95
#